data_AF-A0A7C1L063-F1
#
_entry.id   AF-A0A7C1L063-F1
#
_cell.length_a   1.000
_cell.length_b   1.000
_cell.length_c   1.000
_cell.angle_alpha   90.00
_cell.angle_beta   90.00
_cell.angle_gamma   90.00
#
_symmetry.space_group_name_H-M   'P 1'
#
loop_
_entity.id
_entity.type
_entity.pdbx_description
1 polymer ?
#
loop_
_entity_poly.entity_id
_entity_poly.type
_entity_poly.pdbx_seq_one_letter_code
_entity_poly.pdbx_strand_id
1 'polypeptide(L)' 'MLRCSVKEKTGRSVMEYYKITKLEKAKELIREGDYTFTQIAAILNYSSLHYFSKIFKRYLGMTPTEYSSSVKLRL' A
#
# COMPACT_ATOMS: atom_id res chain seq x y z
N MET A 1 15.44 5.26 -29.91
CA MET A 1 14.42 5.91 -29.07
C MET A 1 13.06 5.38 -29.47
N LEU A 2 12.46 4.47 -28.69
CA LEU A 2 11.06 4.08 -28.88
C LEU A 2 10.37 4.20 -27.52
N ARG A 3 9.79 5.38 -27.28
CA ARG A 3 8.85 5.58 -26.16
C ARG A 3 7.56 4.85 -26.53
N CYS A 4 7.37 3.66 -25.98
CA CYS A 4 6.06 2.99 -26.03
C CYS A 4 5.07 3.80 -25.19
N SER A 5 4.23 4.56 -25.89
CA SER A 5 3.06 5.25 -25.36
C SER A 5 1.97 4.22 -25.07
N VAL A 6 1.91 3.73 -23.83
CA VAL A 6 0.74 2.98 -23.35
C VAL A 6 -0.20 3.98 -22.69
N LYS A 7 -1.03 4.63 -23.50
CA LYS A 7 -2.10 5.53 -23.06
C LYS A 7 -3.41 5.08 -23.70
N GLU A 8 -3.98 3.95 -23.30
CA GLU A 8 -5.35 3.62 -23.69
C GLU A 8 -6.15 2.95 -22.57
N LYS A 9 -7.16 3.69 -22.11
CA LYS A 9 -8.45 3.23 -21.56
C LYS A 9 -8.43 2.38 -20.29
N THR A 10 -7.93 2.96 -19.22
CA THR A 10 -8.49 2.80 -17.88
C THR A 10 -8.11 4.08 -17.14
N GLY A 11 -9.02 4.76 -16.44
CA GLY A 11 -8.71 6.02 -15.74
C GLY A 11 -7.64 5.90 -14.63
N ARG A 12 -7.03 4.72 -14.48
CA ARG A 12 -5.95 4.35 -13.58
C ARG A 12 -4.93 3.53 -14.38
N SER A 13 -3.65 3.87 -14.30
CA SER A 13 -2.61 3.09 -15.00
C SER A 13 -2.46 1.69 -14.37
N VAL A 14 -1.88 0.74 -15.11
CA VAL A 14 -1.51 -0.60 -14.58
C VAL A 14 -0.73 -0.49 -13.26
N MET A 15 0.12 0.54 -13.15
CA MET A 15 0.89 0.85 -11.96
C MET A 15 0.00 1.26 -10.77
N GLU A 16 -1.09 1.99 -11.00
CA GLU A 16 -2.06 2.35 -9.96
C GLU A 16 -2.83 1.13 -9.46
N TYR A 17 -3.25 0.26 -10.37
CA TYR A 17 -3.91 -1.00 -9.99
C TYR A 17 -3.00 -1.85 -9.11
N TYR A 18 -1.73 -2.00 -9.51
CA TYR A 18 -0.74 -2.75 -8.74
C TYR A 18 -0.53 -2.18 -7.33
N LYS A 19 -0.53 -0.86 -7.17
CA LYS A 19 -0.45 -0.21 -5.85
C LYS A 19 -1.67 -0.53 -4.99
N ILE A 20 -2.88 -0.48 -5.55
CA ILE A 20 -4.11 -0.79 -4.83
C ILE A 20 -4.07 -2.24 -4.33
N THR A 21 -3.67 -3.19 -5.17
CA THR A 21 -3.54 -4.60 -4.77
C THR A 21 -2.53 -4.77 -3.62
N LYS A 22 -1.37 -4.10 -3.69
CA LYS A 22 -0.40 -4.11 -2.58
C LYS A 22 -0.96 -3.54 -1.28
N LEU A 23 -1.77 -2.48 -1.37
CA LEU A 23 -2.37 -1.83 -0.20
C LEU A 23 -3.46 -2.67 0.45
N GLU A 24 -4.24 -3.40 -0.33
CA GLU A 24 -5.19 -4.38 0.23
C GLU A 24 -4.44 -5.48 0.98
N LYS A 25 -3.34 -6.00 0.42
CA LYS A 25 -2.50 -6.96 1.14
C LYS A 25 -1.87 -6.37 2.41
N ALA A 26 -1.46 -5.10 2.38
CA ALA A 26 -0.97 -4.40 3.56
C ALA A 26 -2.01 -4.35 4.68
N LYS A 27 -3.28 -4.08 4.35
CA LYS A 27 -4.37 -4.04 5.34
C LYS A 27 -4.60 -5.40 5.99
N GLU A 28 -4.53 -6.49 5.24
CA GLU A 28 -4.61 -7.85 5.77
C GLU A 28 -3.48 -8.11 6.78
N LEU A 29 -2.23 -7.87 6.38
CA LEU A 29 -1.07 -8.09 7.25
C LEU A 29 -1.11 -7.24 8.54
N ILE A 30 -1.63 -6.01 8.46
CA ILE A 30 -1.81 -5.15 9.65
C ILE A 30 -2.90 -5.69 10.57
N ARG A 31 -3.97 -6.31 10.03
CA ARG A 31 -5.05 -6.92 10.81
C ARG A 31 -4.62 -8.21 11.49
N GLU A 32 -3.82 -9.03 10.80
CA GLU A 32 -3.20 -10.23 11.37
C GLU A 32 -2.32 -9.87 12.57
N GLY A 33 -1.55 -8.78 12.48
CA GLY A 33 -0.76 -8.27 13.60
C GLY A 33 0.55 -9.02 13.83
N ASP A 34 0.88 -9.99 12.98
CA ASP A 34 2.09 -10.83 13.07
C ASP A 34 3.37 -10.13 12.61
N TYR A 35 3.23 -8.99 11.91
CA TYR A 35 4.35 -8.29 11.28
C TYR A 35 4.42 -6.83 11.69
N THR A 36 5.64 -6.35 11.91
CA THR A 36 5.94 -4.92 12.05
C THR A 36 5.73 -4.18 10.73
N PHE A 37 5.49 -2.86 10.77
CA PHE A 37 5.33 -2.08 9.54
C PHE A 37 6.57 -2.13 8.63
N THR A 38 7.77 -2.25 9.20
CA THR A 38 9.02 -2.43 8.44
C THR A 38 9.02 -3.76 7.68
N GLN A 39 8.60 -4.85 8.33
CA GLN A 39 8.47 -6.16 7.67
C GLN A 39 7.39 -6.13 6.59
N ILE A 40 6.24 -5.50 6.85
CA ILE A 40 5.17 -5.35 5.85
C ILE A 40 5.67 -4.57 4.62
N ALA A 41 6.42 -3.48 4.83
CA ALA A 41 7.04 -2.73 3.74
C ALA A 41 8.01 -3.61 2.93
N ALA A 42 8.82 -4.45 3.58
CA ALA A 42 9.72 -5.38 2.91
C ALA A 42 8.97 -6.48 2.13
N ILE A 43 7.96 -7.12 2.72
CA ILE A 43 7.12 -8.15 2.08
C ILE A 43 6.46 -7.61 0.79
N LEU A 44 5.99 -6.36 0.85
CA LEU A 44 5.35 -5.70 -0.28
C LEU A 44 6.36 -5.06 -1.24
N ASN A 45 7.66 -5.31 -1.10
CA ASN A 45 8.73 -4.79 -1.93
C ASN A 45 8.71 -3.25 -2.04
N TYR A 46 8.54 -2.55 -0.93
CA TYR A 46 8.79 -1.12 -0.84
C TYR A 46 10.24 -0.86 -0.43
N SER A 47 10.87 0.11 -1.09
CA SER A 47 12.27 0.49 -0.84
C SER A 47 12.51 1.06 0.56
N SER A 48 11.49 1.57 1.22
CA SER A 48 11.57 2.02 2.62
C SER A 48 10.19 2.03 3.28
N LEU A 49 10.20 1.93 4.62
CA LEU A 49 9.02 2.15 5.45
C LEU A 49 8.41 3.54 5.21
N HIS A 50 9.24 4.57 5.05
CA HIS A 50 8.77 5.94 4.83
C HIS A 50 7.98 6.06 3.52
N TYR A 51 8.48 5.45 2.44
CA TYR A 51 7.77 5.45 1.16
C TYR A 51 6.47 4.64 1.22
N PHE A 52 6.48 3.47 1.87
CA PHE A 52 5.28 2.69 2.13
C PHE A 52 4.24 3.53 2.89
N SER A 53 4.60 4.14 4.01
CA SER A 53 3.68 4.94 4.84
C SER A 53 3.09 6.13 4.06
N LYS A 54 3.90 6.81 3.22
CA LYS A 54 3.43 7.90 2.37
C LYS A 54 2.42 7.43 1.33
N ILE A 55 2.67 6.30 0.68
CA ILE A 55 1.73 5.71 -0.28
C ILE A 55 0.48 5.23 0.44
N PHE A 56 0.61 4.50 1.54
CA PHE A 56 -0.51 4.00 2.33
C PHE A 56 -1.46 5.14 2.75
N LYS A 57 -0.90 6.22 3.32
CA LYS A 57 -1.68 7.43 3.68
C LYS A 57 -2.34 8.09 2.48
N ARG A 58 -1.63 8.18 1.34
CA ARG A 58 -2.18 8.81 0.12
C ARG A 58 -3.42 8.08 -0.41
N TYR A 59 -3.45 6.75 -0.36
CA TYR A 59 -4.55 5.96 -0.91
C TYR A 59 -5.66 5.66 0.10
N LEU A 60 -5.31 5.48 1.38
CA LEU A 60 -6.27 5.09 2.43
C LEU A 60 -6.69 6.26 3.33
N GLY A 61 -6.09 7.44 3.16
CA GLY A 61 -6.39 8.64 3.95
C GLY A 61 -5.78 8.64 5.36
N MET A 62 -5.17 7.54 5.80
CA MET A 62 -4.58 7.38 7.12
C MET A 62 -3.27 6.60 7.05
N THR A 63 -2.37 6.83 8.00
CA THR A 63 -1.11 6.12 8.14
C THR A 63 -1.32 4.64 8.54
N PRO A 64 -0.34 3.76 8.31
CA PRO A 64 -0.41 2.37 8.79
C PRO A 64 -0.66 2.27 10.29
N THR A 65 -0.08 3.17 11.09
CA THR A 65 -0.28 3.24 12.55
C THR A 65 -1.70 3.62 12.91
N GLU A 66 -2.25 4.68 12.32
CA GLU A 66 -3.65 5.09 12.52
C GLU A 66 -4.61 3.96 12.12
N TYR A 67 -4.33 3.28 11.00
CA TYR A 67 -5.13 2.14 10.56
C TYR A 67 -5.09 0.98 11.56
N SER A 68 -3.89 0.58 12.01
CA SER A 68 -3.72 -0.49 12.99
C SER A 68 -4.47 -0.19 14.29
N SER A 69 -4.36 1.03 14.82
CA SER A 69 -5.13 1.47 15.99
C SER A 69 -6.64 1.41 15.73
N SER A 70 -7.11 1.84 14.56
CA SER A 70 -8.54 1.80 14.19
C SER A 70 -9.10 0.37 14.09
N VAL A 71 -8.27 -0.59 13.69
CA VAL A 71 -8.64 -2.01 13.59
C VAL A 71 -8.66 -2.64 14.98
N LYS A 72 -7.65 -2.36 15.81
CA LYS A 72 -7.58 -2.87 17.19
C LYS A 72 -8.73 -2.39 18.07
N LEU A 73 -9.30 -1.21 17.80
CA LEU A 73 -10.48 -0.72 18.51
C LEU A 73 -11.79 -1.42 18.12
N ARG A 74 -11.80 -2.22 17.04
CA ARG A 74 -12.98 -2.95 16.56
C ARG A 74 -12.95 -4.45 16.87
N LEU A 75 -11.85 -4.95 17.44
CA LEU A 75 -11.69 -6.32 17.92
C LEU A 75 -11.83 -6.31 19.44
#